data_AF-A0A932K603-F1
#
_entry.id   AF-A0A932K603-F1
#
_cell.length_a   1.000
_cell.length_b   1.000
_cell.length_c   1.000
_cell.angle_alpha   90.00
_cell.angle_beta   90.00
_cell.angle_gamma   90.00
#
_symmetry.space_group_name_H-M   'P 1'
#
loop_
_entity.id
_entity.type
_entity.pdbx_description
1 polymer ?
#
loop_
_entity_poly.entity_id
_entity_poly.type
_entity_poly.pdbx_seq_one_letter_code
_entity_poly.pdbx_strand_id
1 'polypeptide(L)' 'RMNDLVIKDVAVIPVVLRHEMSAVSHTLRGMALSPWDSPLWNLAYWYREM' A
#
# COMPACT_ATOMS: atom_id res chain seq x y z
N ARG A 1 11.57 22.61 -1.89
CA ARG A 1 11.13 24.01 -1.76
C ARG A 1 9.61 24.21 -1.77
N MET A 2 8.83 23.43 -2.52
CA MET A 2 7.34 23.50 -2.48
C MET A 2 6.74 22.79 -1.26
N ASN A 3 7.36 21.69 -0.80
CA ASN A 3 6.92 20.95 0.38
C ASN A 3 7.03 21.79 1.67
N ASP A 4 8.03 22.67 1.74
CA ASP A 4 8.31 23.51 2.91
C ASP A 4 7.24 24.59 3.16
N LEU A 5 6.41 24.90 2.16
CA LEU A 5 5.32 25.87 2.27
C LEU A 5 4.07 25.24 2.93
N VAL A 6 3.73 24.00 2.56
CA VAL A 6 2.56 23.28 3.10
C VAL A 6 2.76 22.88 4.57
N ILE A 7 3.99 22.53 4.95
CA ILE A 7 4.32 22.10 6.31
C ILE A 7 4.31 23.29 7.30
N LYS A 8 4.71 24.49 6.85
CA LYS A 8 4.84 25.67 7.71
C LYS A 8 3.51 26.38 7.99
N ASP A 9 2.50 26.21 7.14
CA ASP A 9 1.17 26.83 7.27
C ASP A 9 0.20 26.07 8.20
N VAL A 10 0.67 25.10 9.00
CA VAL A 10 -0.15 24.30 9.95
C VAL A 10 -1.33 23.58 9.27
N ALA A 11 -1.32 23.44 7.94
CA ALA A 11 -2.43 22.82 7.21
C ALA A 11 -2.42 21.28 7.34
N VAL A 12 -1.24 20.67 7.53
CA VAL A 12 -1.08 19.21 7.63
C VAL A 12 -0.02 18.87 8.68
N ILE A 13 -0.46 18.35 9.82
CA ILE A 13 0.41 17.77 10.85
C ILE A 13 0.36 16.24 10.68
N PRO A 14 1.43 15.58 10.22
CA PRO A 14 1.45 14.12 10.13
C PRO A 14 1.56 13.52 11.55
N VAL A 15 0.46 12.99 12.08
CA VAL A 15 0.41 12.40 13.43
C VAL A 15 0.79 10.92 13.44
N VAL A 16 0.48 10.19 12.35
CA VAL A 16 0.69 8.73 12.28
C VAL A 16 1.08 8.32 10.87
N LEU A 17 2.09 7.46 10.78
CA LEU A 17 2.39 6.68 9.58
C LEU A 17 1.66 5.34 9.70
N ARG A 18 0.72 5.07 8.79
CA ARG A 18 0.08 3.75 8.71
C ARG A 18 0.94 2.83 7.85
N HIS A 19 1.62 1.90 8.50
CA HIS A 19 2.23 0.78 7.80
C HIS A 19 1.13 -0.23 7.44
N GLU A 20 1.10 -0.67 6.19
CA GLU A 20 0.27 -1.80 5.78
C GLU A 20 1.11 -3.08 5.82
N MET A 21 0.59 -4.12 6.48
CA MET A 21 1.17 -5.46 6.46
C MET A 21 0.17 -6.39 5.78
N SER A 22 0.65 -7.17 4.81
CA SER A 22 -0.16 -8.13 4.08
C SER A 22 0.56 -9.48 4.03
N ALA A 23 -0.19 -10.56 4.21
CA ALA A 23 0.32 -11.92 4.16
C ALA A 23 -0.44 -12.72 3.11
N VAL A 24 0.26 -13.64 2.44
CA VAL A 24 -0.29 -14.47 1.37
C VAL A 24 0.10 -15.94 1.56
N SER A 25 -0.80 -16.85 1.19
CA SER A 25 -0.52 -18.29 1.21
C SER A 25 0.58 -18.65 0.21
N HIS A 26 1.48 -19.56 0.57
CA HIS A 26 2.53 -20.06 -0.32
C HIS A 26 1.98 -20.74 -1.59
N THR A 27 0.72 -21.16 -1.57
CA THR A 27 0.04 -21.81 -2.71
C THR A 27 -0.69 -20.83 -3.63
N LEU A 28 -0.73 -19.54 -3.28
CA LEU A 28 -1.40 -18.51 -4.08
C LEU A 28 -0.38 -17.80 -4.97
N ARG A 29 -0.65 -17.78 -6.28
CA ARG A 29 0.17 -17.11 -7.30
C ARG A 29 -0.62 -15.99 -7.97
N GLY A 30 0.11 -15.08 -8.61
CA GLY A 30 -0.47 -13.92 -9.28
C GLY A 30 -0.74 -12.71 -8.38
N MET A 31 -0.41 -12.78 -7.09
CA MET A 31 -0.49 -11.60 -6.20
C MET A 31 0.71 -10.67 -6.42
N ALA A 32 0.45 -9.37 -6.56
CA ALA A 32 1.47 -8.33 -6.65
C ALA A 32 1.29 -7.34 -5.51
N LEU A 33 2.04 -7.57 -4.42
CA LEU A 33 1.97 -6.71 -3.24
C LEU A 33 2.75 -5.41 -3.48
N SER A 34 2.03 -4.30 -3.47
CA SER A 34 2.56 -2.94 -3.62
C SER A 34 2.18 -2.11 -2.39
N PRO A 35 3.08 -1.30 -1.83
CA PRO A 35 2.76 -0.36 -0.75
C PRO A 35 1.83 0.79 -1.18
N TRP A 36 1.61 0.95 -2.48
CA TRP A 36 0.88 2.06 -3.08
C TRP A 36 -0.50 1.66 -3.60
N ASP A 37 -0.74 0.36 -3.76
CA ASP A 37 -1.96 -0.20 -4.32
C ASP A 37 -2.67 -1.08 -3.29
N SER A 38 -4.00 -1.10 -3.34
CA SER A 38 -4.79 -1.95 -2.44
C SER A 38 -4.45 -3.42 -2.67
N PRO A 39 -4.26 -4.26 -1.62
CA PRO A 39 -3.85 -5.65 -1.79
C PRO A 39 -4.73 -6.52 -2.71
N LEU A 40 -5.96 -6.09 -2.99
CA LEU A 40 -6.93 -6.79 -3.84
C LEU A 40 -7.01 -6.25 -5.28
N TRP A 41 -6.16 -5.29 -5.66
CA TRP A 41 -6.24 -4.59 -6.94
C TRP A 41 -6.15 -5.53 -8.15
N ASN A 42 -5.40 -6.64 -8.05
CA ASN A 42 -5.17 -7.59 -9.13
C ASN A 42 -5.82 -8.97 -8.92
N LEU A 43 -6.90 -9.03 -8.13
CA LEU A 43 -7.59 -10.27 -7.76
C LEU A 43 -7.97 -11.16 -8.96
N ALA A 44 -8.28 -10.57 -10.11
CA ALA A 44 -8.65 -11.30 -11.33
C ALA A 44 -7.54 -12.23 -11.86
N TYR A 45 -6.28 -11.99 -11.49
CA TYR A 45 -5.13 -12.79 -11.94
C TYR A 45 -4.70 -13.84 -10.91
N TRP A 46 -5.42 -13.95 -9.79
CA TRP A 46 -5.05 -14.86 -8.73
C TRP A 46 -5.47 -16.28 -9.07
N TYR A 47 -4.55 -17.21 -8.89
CA TYR A 47 -4.84 -18.62 -9.04
C TYR A 47 -4.06 -19.43 -8.01
N ARG A 48 -4.59 -20.61 -7.71
CA ARG A 48 -3.95 -21.55 -6.80
C ARG A 48 -3.00 -22.44 -7.60
N GLU A 49 -1.75 -22.52 -7.15
CA GLU A 49 -0.80 -23.51 -7.60
C GLU A 49 -1.19 -24.87 -6.99
N MET A 50 -1.41 -25.88 -7.85
CA MET A 50 -1.76 -27.25 -7.44
C MET A 50 -0.54 -28.02 -6.98
#